data_AF-A0A535CEL7-F1
#
_entry.id   AF-A0A535CEL7-F1
#
_cell.length_a   1.000
_cell.length_b   1.000
_cell.length_c   1.000
_cell.angle_alpha   90.00
_cell.angle_beta   90.00
_cell.angle_gamma   90.00
#
_symmetry.space_group_name_H-M   'P 1'
#
loop_
_entity.id
_entity.type
_entity.pdbx_description
1 polymer ?
#
loop_
_entity_poly.entity_id
_entity_poly.type
_entity_poly.pdbx_seq_one_letter_code
_entity_poly.pdbx_strand_id
1 'polypeptide(L)'
;AGLQQSIVDVAAAVQPRLAIVDGIVGMEGDGPIKGKPIVAGHLVFGTDPVAVDATAAFLMGVDPMRVEYLAEAARFLGQGSFDQITQVGEDLERSVTPFRMRPEFQALRTGTAGATPGGDPAHAAGG
;
A
#
# COMPACT_ATOMS: atom_id res chain seq x y z
N ALA A 1 -11.54 14.88 11.00
CA ALA A 1 -10.54 15.49 10.09
C ALA A 1 -9.34 15.93 10.93
N GLY A 2 -8.11 15.64 10.49
CA GLY A 2 -6.87 15.99 11.21
C GLY A 2 -5.84 14.87 11.32
N LEU A 3 -6.24 13.60 11.19
CA LEU A 3 -5.32 12.46 11.32
C LEU A 3 -4.19 12.50 10.28
N GLN A 4 -4.54 12.77 9.01
CA GLN A 4 -3.57 12.78 7.91
C GLN A 4 -2.49 13.85 8.16
N GLN A 5 -2.90 15.07 8.51
CA GLN A 5 -2.00 16.17 8.86
C GLN A 5 -1.13 15.83 10.08
N SER A 6 -1.72 15.25 11.14
CA SER A 6 -0.95 14.86 12.33
C SER A 6 0.14 13.84 12.02
N ILE A 7 -0.10 12.89 11.09
CA ILE A 7 0.92 11.93 10.67
C ILE A 7 2.09 12.66 9.99
N VAL A 8 1.78 13.54 9.05
CA VAL A 8 2.77 14.34 8.30
C VAL A 8 3.56 15.24 9.24
N ASP A 9 2.89 15.95 10.15
CA ASP A 9 3.51 16.87 11.11
C ASP A 9 4.47 16.12 12.05
N VAL A 10 4.07 14.96 12.56
CA VAL A 10 4.93 14.12 13.41
C VAL A 10 6.13 13.61 12.63
N ALA A 11 5.94 13.12 11.40
CA ALA A 11 7.06 12.67 10.56
C ALA A 11 8.05 13.81 10.26
N ALA A 12 7.54 15.02 9.97
CA ALA A 12 8.35 16.20 9.73
C ALA A 12 9.12 16.66 10.99
N ALA A 13 8.49 16.60 12.16
CA ALA A 13 9.09 17.03 13.42
C ALA A 13 10.13 16.02 13.96
N VAL A 14 9.85 14.72 13.84
CA VAL A 14 10.71 13.65 14.37
C VAL A 14 11.86 13.32 13.42
N GLN A 15 11.63 13.41 12.11
CA GLN A 15 12.56 12.98 11.05
C GLN A 15 13.19 11.60 11.32
N PRO A 16 12.38 10.51 11.31
CA PRO A 16 12.86 9.17 11.58
C PRO A 16 14.03 8.80 10.65
N ARG A 17 15.14 8.34 11.23
CA ARG A 17 16.33 7.90 10.46
C ARG A 17 16.20 6.48 9.92
N LEU A 18 15.28 5.70 10.47
CA LEU A 18 14.98 4.33 10.09
C LEU A 18 13.49 4.08 10.37
N ALA A 19 12.77 3.60 9.36
CA ALA A 19 11.40 3.11 9.48
C ALA A 19 11.38 1.62 9.20
N ILE A 20 10.52 0.89 9.92
CA ILE A 20 10.34 -0.55 9.80
C ILE A 20 8.84 -0.84 9.89
N VAL A 21 8.34 -1.61 8.93
CA VAL A 21 7.00 -2.18 8.91
C VAL A 21 7.13 -3.69 9.04
N ASP A 22 6.58 -4.22 10.14
CA ASP A 22 6.37 -5.64 10.31
C ASP A 22 5.01 -6.02 9.72
N GLY A 23 5.04 -6.66 8.55
CA GLY A 23 3.89 -7.18 7.82
C GLY A 23 3.93 -8.70 7.72
N ILE A 24 4.54 -9.42 8.66
CA ILE A 24 4.55 -10.90 8.64
C ILE A 24 3.10 -11.41 8.68
N VAL A 25 2.29 -10.86 9.59
CA VAL A 25 0.84 -11.07 9.65
C VAL A 25 0.14 -9.72 9.56
N GLY A 26 -0.65 -9.54 8.51
CA GLY A 26 -1.50 -8.38 8.31
C GLY A 26 -2.95 -8.63 8.71
N MET A 27 -3.77 -7.58 8.67
CA MET A 27 -5.21 -7.65 8.94
C MET A 27 -5.98 -7.08 7.75
N GLU A 28 -6.73 -7.93 7.05
CA GLU A 28 -7.57 -7.53 5.91
C GLU A 28 -9.06 -7.37 6.29
N GLY A 29 -9.85 -6.70 5.45
CA GLY A 29 -11.27 -6.46 5.68
C GLY A 29 -11.51 -5.37 6.73
N ASP A 30 -12.21 -5.70 7.83
CA ASP A 30 -12.54 -4.76 8.92
C ASP A 30 -11.38 -4.55 9.91
N GLY A 31 -10.14 -4.66 9.42
CA GLY A 31 -8.92 -4.39 10.18
C GLY A 31 -8.85 -2.93 10.67
N PRO A 32 -7.91 -2.61 11.58
CA PRO A 32 -6.91 -3.51 12.16
C PRO A 32 -7.45 -4.35 13.33
N ILE A 33 -8.58 -3.97 13.95
CA ILE A 33 -9.09 -4.64 15.16
C ILE A 33 -10.05 -5.79 14.84
N LYS A 34 -10.97 -5.60 13.87
CA LYS A 34 -12.01 -6.58 13.52
C LYS A 34 -11.73 -7.30 12.19
N GLY A 35 -10.49 -7.17 11.69
CA GLY A 35 -10.07 -7.76 10.42
C GLY A 35 -9.88 -9.27 10.51
N LYS A 36 -9.66 -9.88 9.34
CA LYS A 36 -9.20 -11.26 9.24
C LYS A 36 -7.67 -11.26 9.15
N PRO A 37 -6.95 -12.06 9.95
CA PRO A 37 -5.51 -12.19 9.80
C PRO A 37 -5.18 -12.82 8.45
N ILE A 38 -4.14 -12.29 7.79
CA ILE A 38 -3.55 -12.82 6.57
C ILE A 38 -2.04 -12.94 6.77
N VAL A 39 -1.47 -14.08 6.38
CA VAL A 39 -0.01 -14.27 6.37
C VAL A 39 0.52 -13.51 5.15
N ALA A 40 0.97 -12.28 5.37
CA ALA A 40 1.46 -11.41 4.31
C ALA A 40 2.95 -11.63 4.03
N GLY A 41 3.73 -11.96 5.07
CA GLY A 41 5.13 -12.41 4.92
C GLY A 41 6.14 -11.31 4.63
N HIS A 42 5.80 -10.04 4.92
CA HIS A 42 6.60 -8.89 4.50
C HIS A 42 7.33 -8.23 5.67
N LEU A 43 8.60 -7.88 5.46
CA LEU A 43 9.33 -6.91 6.28
C LEU A 43 9.81 -5.80 5.34
N VAL A 44 9.38 -4.57 5.61
CA VAL A 44 9.79 -3.39 4.82
C VAL A 44 10.53 -2.45 5.73
N PHE A 45 11.73 -2.01 5.34
CA PHE A 45 12.51 -1.09 6.15
C PHE A 45 13.41 -0.22 5.28
N GLY A 46 13.72 0.97 5.77
CA GLY A 46 14.48 1.95 5.02
C GLY A 46 14.68 3.25 5.77
N THR A 47 15.50 4.14 5.21
CA THR A 47 15.83 5.44 5.79
C THR A 47 14.93 6.58 5.31
N ASP A 48 14.02 6.28 4.38
CA ASP A 48 12.95 7.18 3.94
C ASP A 48 11.61 6.60 4.43
N PRO A 49 10.96 7.21 5.44
CA PRO A 49 9.72 6.71 6.00
C PRO A 49 8.55 6.76 5.00
N VAL A 50 8.54 7.71 4.06
CA VAL A 50 7.49 7.81 3.04
C VAL A 50 7.64 6.65 2.05
N ALA A 51 8.88 6.35 1.64
CA ALA A 51 9.15 5.22 0.75
C ALA A 51 8.80 3.87 1.39
N VAL A 52 9.06 3.71 2.70
CA VAL A 52 8.72 2.50 3.45
C VAL A 52 7.21 2.27 3.48
N ASP A 53 6.44 3.29 3.84
CA ASP A 53 4.97 3.18 3.87
C ASP A 53 4.39 3.01 2.46
N ALA A 54 4.94 3.71 1.45
CA ALA A 54 4.51 3.58 0.06
C ALA A 54 4.73 2.15 -0.46
N THR A 55 5.88 1.56 -0.14
CA THR A 55 6.21 0.16 -0.47
C THR A 55 5.27 -0.81 0.23
N ALA A 56 4.99 -0.61 1.52
CA ALA A 56 4.05 -1.44 2.26
C ALA A 56 2.62 -1.34 1.70
N ALA A 57 2.16 -0.12 1.36
CA ALA A 57 0.87 0.10 0.70
C ALA A 57 0.77 -0.67 -0.62
N PHE A 58 1.80 -0.56 -1.46
CA PHE A 58 1.85 -1.26 -2.74
C PHE A 58 1.81 -2.79 -2.57
N LEU A 59 2.57 -3.34 -1.62
CA LEU A 59 2.55 -4.78 -1.31
C LEU A 59 1.18 -5.29 -0.88
N MET A 60 0.33 -4.44 -0.28
CA MET A 60 -1.06 -4.76 0.05
C MET A 60 -2.03 -4.62 -1.15
N GLY A 61 -1.54 -4.20 -2.31
CA GLY A 61 -2.34 -3.89 -3.50
C GLY A 61 -3.06 -2.53 -3.41
N VAL A 62 -2.45 -1.57 -2.71
CA VAL A 62 -2.93 -0.20 -2.55
C VAL A 62 -2.01 0.75 -3.32
N ASP A 63 -2.60 1.66 -4.09
CA ASP A 63 -1.87 2.75 -4.73
C ASP A 63 -1.44 3.77 -3.66
N PRO A 64 -0.13 3.90 -3.38
CA PRO A 64 0.35 4.79 -2.32
C PRO A 64 -0.04 6.24 -2.57
N MET A 65 -0.16 6.68 -3.83
CA MET A 65 -0.53 8.05 -4.17
C MET A 65 -2.02 8.34 -4.01
N ARG A 66 -2.84 7.31 -3.76
CA ARG A 66 -4.26 7.49 -3.40
C ARG A 66 -4.47 7.58 -1.90
N VAL A 67 -3.45 7.25 -1.10
CA VAL A 67 -3.49 7.41 0.37
C VAL A 67 -3.13 8.86 0.71
N GLU A 68 -4.08 9.60 1.29
CA GLU A 68 -3.99 11.06 1.43
C GLU A 68 -2.71 11.54 2.13
N TYR A 69 -2.35 10.99 3.31
CA TYR A 69 -1.12 11.41 3.98
C TYR A 69 0.15 11.05 3.20
N LEU A 70 0.16 9.92 2.47
CA LEU A 70 1.33 9.51 1.67
C LEU A 70 1.51 10.43 0.48
N ALA A 71 0.42 10.75 -0.21
CA ALA A 71 0.44 11.70 -1.30
C ALA A 71 0.93 13.08 -0.84
N GLU A 72 0.53 13.53 0.35
CA GLU A 72 0.99 14.80 0.91
C GLU A 72 2.46 14.74 1.37
N ALA A 73 2.85 13.70 2.11
CA ALA A 73 4.22 13.52 2.57
C ALA A 73 5.21 13.37 1.41
N ALA A 74 4.82 12.72 0.32
CA ALA A 74 5.64 12.54 -0.87
C ALA A 74 6.00 13.87 -1.58
N ARG A 75 5.31 14.97 -1.27
CA ARG A 75 5.59 16.28 -1.87
C ARG A 75 6.81 16.96 -1.26
N PHE A 76 7.16 16.65 -0.01
CA PHE A 76 8.21 17.38 0.70
C PHE A 76 8.96 16.61 1.80
N LEU A 77 8.53 15.41 2.21
CA LEU A 77 9.18 14.61 3.26
C LEU A 77 9.98 13.42 2.75
N GLY A 78 9.60 12.84 1.61
CA GLY A 78 10.24 11.63 1.09
C GLY A 78 9.67 11.21 -0.26
N GLN A 79 10.00 10.00 -0.70
CA GLN A 79 9.64 9.49 -2.03
C GLN A 79 8.39 8.59 -1.98
N GLY A 80 7.35 8.99 -2.70
CA GLY A 80 6.15 8.16 -2.92
C GLY A 80 6.14 7.40 -4.25
N SER A 81 7.11 7.68 -5.14
CA SER A 81 7.17 7.12 -6.48
C SER A 81 8.30 6.11 -6.61
N PHE A 82 8.00 4.91 -7.12
CA PHE A 82 8.95 3.80 -7.15
C PHE A 82 10.13 4.00 -8.11
N ASP A 83 10.02 4.89 -9.09
CA ASP A 83 11.15 5.28 -9.94
C ASP A 83 12.24 6.08 -9.19
N GLN A 84 11.90 6.63 -8.02
CA GLN A 84 12.80 7.38 -7.15
C GLN A 84 13.18 6.59 -5.88
N ILE A 85 12.64 5.38 -5.71
CA ILE A 85 12.94 4.50 -4.58
C ILE A 85 13.96 3.45 -5.04
N THR A 86 15.12 3.41 -4.38
CA THR A 86 16.08 2.31 -4.60
C THR A 86 15.59 1.07 -3.86
N GLN A 87 14.95 0.15 -4.56
CA GLN A 87 14.55 -1.13 -4.00
C GLN A 87 15.76 -2.05 -3.85
N VAL A 88 15.90 -2.64 -2.66
CA VAL A 88 16.87 -3.71 -2.37
C VAL A 88 16.11 -4.89 -1.77
N GLY A 89 16.46 -6.11 -2.19
CA GLY A 89 15.79 -7.34 -1.74
C GLY A 89 14.87 -7.91 -2.82
N GLU A 90 13.65 -8.27 -2.42
CA GLU A 90 12.66 -8.91 -3.27
C GLU A 90 12.18 -8.01 -4.43
N ASP A 91 11.75 -8.65 -5.50
CA ASP A 91 11.02 -7.97 -6.59
C ASP A 91 9.65 -7.55 -6.08
N LEU A 92 9.39 -6.24 -6.11
CA LEU A 92 8.21 -5.65 -5.52
C LEU A 92 6.91 -6.11 -6.21
N GLU A 93 6.89 -6.17 -7.53
CA GLU A 93 5.70 -6.56 -8.30
C GLU A 93 5.37 -8.04 -8.11
N ARG A 94 6.39 -8.89 -7.96
CA ARG A 94 6.23 -10.32 -7.70
C ARG A 94 5.85 -10.66 -6.26
N SER A 95 5.99 -9.69 -5.35
CA SER A 95 5.80 -9.90 -3.91
C SER A 95 4.47 -9.35 -3.39
N VAL A 96 3.62 -8.81 -4.26
CA VAL A 96 2.33 -8.25 -3.84
C VAL A 96 1.45 -9.36 -3.23
N THR A 97 0.95 -9.09 -2.02
CA THR A 97 -0.07 -9.89 -1.34
C THR A 97 -1.33 -9.03 -1.24
N PRO A 98 -2.27 -9.09 -2.21
CA PRO A 98 -3.42 -8.18 -2.22
C PRO A 98 -4.35 -8.43 -1.02
N PHE A 99 -4.58 -7.41 -0.20
CA PHE A 99 -5.48 -7.53 0.95
C PHE A 99 -6.93 -7.44 0.50
N ARG A 100 -7.87 -8.15 1.12
CA ARG A 100 -9.29 -7.84 0.95
C ARG A 100 -9.58 -6.46 1.52
N MET A 101 -10.16 -5.60 0.69
CA MET A 101 -10.47 -4.22 1.03
C MET A 101 -11.98 -4.02 1.13
N ARG A 102 -12.43 -3.20 2.08
CA ARG A 102 -13.85 -2.86 2.20
C ARG A 102 -14.31 -2.03 1.00
N PRO A 103 -15.60 -2.08 0.61
CA PRO A 103 -16.12 -1.36 -0.56
C PRO A 103 -15.76 0.12 -0.60
N GLU A 104 -15.80 0.83 0.53
CA GLU A 104 -15.51 2.26 0.63
C GLU A 104 -14.05 2.61 0.32
N PHE A 105 -13.13 1.65 0.41
CA PHE A 105 -11.71 1.87 0.16
C PHE A 105 -11.29 1.42 -1.24
N GLN A 106 -12.17 0.83 -2.04
CA GLN A 106 -11.82 0.30 -3.37
C GLN A 106 -11.15 1.33 -4.28
N ALA A 107 -11.47 2.61 -4.12
CA ALA A 107 -10.83 3.70 -4.85
C ALA A 107 -9.30 3.76 -4.63
N LEU A 108 -8.78 3.22 -3.53
CA LEU A 108 -7.35 3.19 -3.20
C LEU A 108 -6.57 2.08 -3.90
N ARG A 109 -7.23 1.15 -4.60
CA ARG A 109 -6.55 0.05 -5.27
C ARG A 109 -5.58 0.54 -6.34
N THR A 110 -4.46 -0.16 -6.48
CA THR A 110 -3.61 -0.06 -7.66
C THR A 110 -4.44 -0.36 -8.90
N GLY A 111 -4.57 0.60 -9.81
CA GLY A 111 -5.13 0.35 -11.13
C GLY A 111 -4.16 -0.57 -11.89
N THR A 112 -4.65 -1.63 -12.51
CA THR A 112 -3.82 -2.48 -13.37
C THR A 112 -3.17 -1.64 -14.46
N ALA A 113 -1.88 -1.36 -14.34
CA ALA A 113 -1.07 -1.10 -15.51
C ALA A 113 -1.06 -2.41 -16.34
N GLY A 114 -1.97 -2.53 -17.31
CA GLY A 114 -1.86 -3.52 -18.39
C GLY A 114 -2.73 -4.78 -18.35
N ALA A 115 -3.97 -4.74 -17.85
CA ALA A 115 -4.94 -5.80 -18.15
C ALA A 115 -6.20 -5.20 -18.79
N THR A 116 -6.34 -5.39 -20.09
CA THR A 116 -7.55 -5.11 -20.88
C THR A 116 -8.77 -5.76 -20.20
N PRO A 117 -9.93 -5.09 -20.08
CA PRO A 117 -11.13 -5.71 -19.54
C PRO A 117 -11.64 -6.76 -20.53
N GLY A 118 -11.22 -8.01 -20.32
CA GLY A 118 -11.67 -9.16 -21.08
C GLY A 118 -12.85 -9.84 -20.40
N GLY A 119 -14.02 -9.73 -21.03
CA GLY A 119 -15.03 -10.80 -21.09
C GLY A 119 -15.85 -11.07 -19.82
N ASP A 120 -17.06 -10.53 -19.83
CA ASP A 120 -18.19 -11.02 -19.01
C ASP A 120 -18.40 -12.54 -19.21
N PRO A 121 -18.38 -13.38 -18.15
CA PRO A 121 -18.74 -14.78 -18.27
C PRO A 121 -20.27 -14.92 -18.21
N ALA A 122 -20.95 -14.44 -19.26
CA ALA A 122 -22.34 -14.75 -19.51
C ALA A 122 -22.44 -15.63 -20.77
N HIS A 123 -23.15 -16.75 -20.62
CA HIS A 123 -23.51 -17.77 -21.62
C HIS A 123 -22.46 -18.82 -22.01
N ALA A 124 -22.42 -19.90 -21.22
CA ALA A 124 -22.29 -21.25 -21.76
C ALA A 124 -23.15 -22.22 -20.93
N ALA A 125 -24.45 -22.20 -21.19
CA ALA A 125 -25.37 -23.26 -20.80
C ALA A 125 -26.31 -23.53 -21.99
N GLY A 126 -26.27 -24.77 -22.51
CA GLY A 126 -27.30 -25.35 -23.37
C GLY A 126 -26.98 -25.38 -24.87
N GLY A 127 -26.76 -26.59 -25.40
CA GLY A 127 -26.68 -26.89 -26.83
C GLY A 127 -25.83 -28.10 -27.15
#